data_AF-A0A2G9I4A6-F1
#
_entry.id   AF-A0A2G9I4A6-F1
#
_cell.length_a   1.000
_cell.length_b   1.000
_cell.length_c   1.000
_cell.angle_alpha   90.00
_cell.angle_beta   90.00
_cell.angle_gamma   90.00
#
_symmetry.space_group_name_H-M   'P 1'
#
loop_
_entity.id
_entity.type
_entity.pdbx_description
1 polymer ?
#
loop_
_entity_poly.entity_id
_entity_poly.type
_entity_poly.pdbx_seq_one_letter_code
_entity_poly.pdbx_strand_id
1 'polypeptide(L)'
;MVPINSFNTIFHSSAFWGLMLPVSVSTMASDVLRGYWAQRLLWEIGGYVVLYPPTVHRYDRIEAYPFSEEKDLHVNVGRLINFLVAWRSNKHRLFEKILELSYVMAEEGFWTEKDVQFTAAWLQDLLAVGYQQPRLMSLELDRPRANIGHGDRKEFVPQKLPSVHLGVEEIGVVNYEIGNLIRWRKNFGNVVLIMFCNGPVERTALEWRLLYGRIFKTVIMLSREKNVDLAVEEGQLDYVYRYLPTFFNRYTSAEGFLFLQDDTVLNYWHLLHADKSKLWITNKVSQSWTTVSVAGNSDWFVKQAELVRKVVSTMPAHFQVNYKESVKDQHSLTICNSEVFYVPRHFVPDFIDLVNLVGDLDIHHNVAIPMFFLAIDSPQNFDPVFNTMRYKQKPQSNSTSFYSAEVPAIHPWNVSSEQDFIKLIRIMAAGDPLLMELV
;
A
#
# COMPACT_ATOMS: atom_id res chain seq x y z
N MET A 1 -10.28 13.90 0.29
CA MET A 1 -11.02 13.81 -0.99
C MET A 1 -10.87 12.38 -1.50
N VAL A 2 -11.78 11.89 -2.33
CA VAL A 2 -11.76 10.50 -2.84
C VAL A 2 -11.77 10.50 -4.37
N PRO A 3 -11.01 9.64 -5.08
CA PRO A 3 -11.12 9.56 -6.53
C PRO A 3 -12.51 9.02 -6.92
N ILE A 4 -13.14 9.60 -7.94
CA ILE A 4 -14.44 9.13 -8.45
C ILE A 4 -14.41 9.04 -9.98
N ASN A 5 -14.83 7.91 -10.54
CA ASN A 5 -15.05 7.73 -11.97
C ASN A 5 -16.52 8.01 -12.34
N SER A 6 -16.82 8.17 -13.63
CA SER A 6 -18.20 8.41 -14.07
C SER A 6 -19.03 7.13 -14.25
N PHE A 7 -18.43 5.94 -14.13
CA PHE A 7 -19.09 4.67 -14.42
C PHE A 7 -20.19 4.28 -13.42
N ASN A 8 -19.99 4.56 -12.13
CA ASN A 8 -20.98 4.25 -11.08
C ASN A 8 -21.12 5.40 -10.08
N THR A 9 -21.20 6.63 -10.58
CA THR A 9 -21.36 7.83 -9.76
C THR A 9 -22.66 8.54 -10.11
N ILE A 10 -23.49 8.81 -9.10
CA ILE A 10 -24.70 9.60 -9.23
C ILE A 10 -24.42 11.02 -8.75
N PHE A 11 -24.69 12.01 -9.61
CA PHE A 11 -24.63 13.42 -9.25
C PHE A 11 -26.03 13.90 -8.89
N HIS A 12 -26.16 14.51 -7.72
CA HIS A 12 -27.39 15.22 -7.37
C HIS A 12 -27.59 16.41 -8.32
N SER A 13 -28.84 16.81 -8.59
CA SER A 13 -29.14 17.93 -9.50
C SER A 13 -28.45 19.23 -9.09
N SER A 14 -28.29 19.49 -7.79
CA SER A 14 -27.53 20.65 -7.28
C SER A 14 -26.01 20.60 -7.57
N ALA A 15 -25.50 19.46 -8.01
CA ALA A 15 -24.10 19.22 -8.35
C ALA A 15 -23.89 19.00 -9.85
N PHE A 16 -24.89 19.26 -10.69
CA PHE A 16 -24.87 18.95 -12.12
C PHE A 16 -23.73 19.65 -12.89
N TRP A 17 -23.32 20.84 -12.43
CA TRP A 17 -22.13 21.53 -12.94
C TRP A 17 -20.85 20.71 -12.81
N GLY A 18 -20.79 19.78 -11.85
CA GLY A 18 -19.67 18.89 -11.59
C GLY A 18 -19.46 17.80 -12.65
N LEU A 19 -20.33 17.69 -13.66
CA LEU A 19 -20.21 16.76 -14.79
C LEU A 19 -19.21 17.23 -15.87
N MET A 20 -18.63 18.42 -15.73
CA MET A 20 -17.65 18.96 -16.66
C MET A 20 -16.39 18.11 -16.70
N LEU A 21 -16.11 17.45 -17.83
CA LEU A 21 -14.90 16.66 -18.02
C LEU A 21 -13.79 17.48 -18.67
N PRO A 22 -12.58 17.52 -18.10
CA PRO A 22 -11.43 18.12 -18.76
C PRO A 22 -11.02 17.28 -19.97
N VAL A 23 -10.55 17.96 -21.02
CA VAL A 23 -10.23 17.39 -22.33
C VAL A 23 -8.74 17.41 -22.64
N SER A 24 -7.93 18.13 -21.86
CA SER A 24 -6.48 18.20 -22.10
C SER A 24 -5.67 17.10 -21.43
N VAL A 25 -6.32 16.24 -20.64
CA VAL A 25 -5.69 15.16 -19.87
C VAL A 25 -6.10 13.82 -20.45
N SER A 26 -5.40 12.73 -20.09
CA SER A 26 -5.80 11.39 -20.53
C SER A 26 -7.25 11.10 -20.12
N THR A 27 -7.94 10.27 -20.90
CA THR A 27 -9.34 9.89 -20.64
C THR A 27 -9.50 9.28 -19.24
N MET A 28 -8.53 8.50 -18.79
CA MET A 28 -8.49 7.95 -17.43
C MET A 28 -8.31 9.04 -16.37
N ALA A 29 -7.37 9.96 -16.56
CA ALA A 29 -7.12 11.04 -15.60
C ALA A 29 -8.29 12.02 -15.54
N SER A 30 -8.99 12.24 -16.66
CA SER A 30 -10.08 13.21 -16.78
C SER A 30 -11.15 13.01 -15.72
N ASP A 31 -11.62 11.77 -15.55
CA ASP A 31 -12.62 11.41 -14.57
C ASP A 31 -12.15 11.67 -13.13
N VAL A 32 -10.94 11.24 -12.81
CA VAL A 32 -10.42 11.36 -11.45
C VAL A 32 -10.15 12.82 -11.09
N LEU A 33 -9.53 13.60 -12.00
CA LEU A 33 -9.25 15.03 -11.81
C LEU A 33 -10.55 15.84 -11.67
N ARG A 34 -11.53 15.60 -12.55
CA ARG A 34 -12.90 16.14 -12.46
C ARG A 34 -13.54 15.80 -11.12
N GLY A 35 -13.32 14.57 -10.63
CA GLY A 35 -13.76 14.13 -9.32
C GLY A 35 -13.25 14.98 -8.17
N TYR A 36 -11.94 15.27 -8.16
CA TYR A 36 -11.34 16.13 -7.14
C TYR A 36 -11.79 17.58 -7.27
N TRP A 37 -11.77 18.14 -8.48
CA TRP A 37 -12.25 19.50 -8.76
C TRP A 37 -13.70 19.70 -8.30
N ALA A 38 -14.60 18.79 -8.69
CA ALA A 38 -16.01 18.84 -8.30
C ALA A 38 -16.18 18.70 -6.78
N GLN A 39 -15.43 17.81 -6.13
CA GLN A 39 -15.45 17.67 -4.67
C GLN A 39 -15.06 18.94 -3.94
N ARG A 40 -14.05 19.65 -4.42
CA ARG A 40 -13.63 20.89 -3.77
C ARG A 40 -14.74 21.94 -3.84
N LEU A 41 -15.36 22.08 -5.01
CA LEU A 41 -16.46 23.03 -5.24
C LEU A 41 -17.75 22.62 -4.52
N LEU A 42 -17.99 21.32 -4.33
CA LEU A 42 -19.14 20.81 -3.56
C LEU A 42 -19.15 21.34 -2.12
N TRP A 43 -17.97 21.55 -1.52
CA TRP A 43 -17.87 22.10 -0.17
C TRP A 43 -18.42 23.53 -0.07
N GLU A 44 -18.35 24.32 -1.14
CA GLU A 44 -18.87 25.69 -1.18
C GLU A 44 -20.41 25.75 -1.07
N ILE A 45 -21.09 24.63 -1.32
CA ILE A 45 -22.54 24.51 -1.25
C ILE A 45 -23.00 23.56 -0.12
N GLY A 46 -22.09 23.18 0.77
CA GLY A 46 -22.36 22.22 1.85
C GLY A 46 -22.55 20.77 1.39
N GLY A 47 -22.18 20.46 0.15
CA GLY A 47 -22.23 19.13 -0.43
C GLY A 47 -21.08 18.24 0.03
N TYR A 48 -21.30 16.94 -0.05
CA TYR A 48 -20.30 15.91 0.27
C TYR A 48 -20.44 14.71 -0.67
N VAL A 49 -19.34 13.97 -0.82
CA VAL A 49 -19.34 12.69 -1.54
C VAL A 49 -19.61 11.57 -0.55
N VAL A 50 -20.45 10.64 -0.95
CA VAL A 50 -20.77 9.41 -0.20
C VAL A 50 -20.34 8.23 -1.04
N LEU A 51 -19.63 7.27 -0.42
CA LEU A 51 -19.30 5.99 -1.04
C LEU A 51 -20.36 4.96 -0.64
N TYR A 52 -20.91 4.28 -1.63
CA TYR A 52 -21.93 3.25 -1.46
C TYR A 52 -21.39 1.90 -1.95
N PRO A 53 -21.83 0.75 -1.40
CA PRO A 53 -21.52 -0.56 -1.96
C PRO A 53 -21.86 -0.60 -3.46
N PRO A 54 -21.12 -1.38 -4.26
CA PRO A 54 -21.35 -1.40 -5.71
C PRO A 54 -22.76 -1.88 -6.02
N THR A 55 -23.41 -1.14 -6.91
CA THR A 55 -24.78 -1.39 -7.39
C THR A 55 -24.79 -2.00 -8.79
N VAL A 56 -23.64 -2.04 -9.46
CA VAL A 56 -23.50 -2.51 -10.84
C VAL A 56 -22.23 -3.35 -10.95
N HIS A 57 -22.32 -4.49 -11.64
CA HIS A 57 -21.17 -5.26 -12.10
C HIS A 57 -21.06 -5.09 -13.62
N ARG A 58 -19.91 -4.61 -14.10
CA ARG A 58 -19.64 -4.40 -15.52
C ARG A 58 -18.50 -5.33 -15.92
N TYR A 59 -18.74 -6.17 -16.93
CA TYR A 59 -17.67 -6.92 -17.60
C TYR A 59 -17.00 -6.00 -18.61
N ASP A 60 -15.90 -5.36 -18.22
CA ASP A 60 -15.08 -4.61 -19.16
C ASP A 60 -14.21 -5.55 -19.97
N ARG A 61 -14.39 -5.52 -21.30
CA ARG A 61 -13.51 -6.19 -22.28
C ARG A 61 -12.48 -5.22 -22.86
N ILE A 62 -12.43 -4.00 -22.34
CA ILE A 62 -11.47 -2.98 -22.74
C ILE A 62 -10.16 -3.39 -22.07
N GLU A 63 -9.09 -3.54 -22.87
CA GLU A 63 -7.74 -3.81 -22.35
C GLU A 63 -7.43 -2.82 -21.22
N ALA A 64 -6.85 -3.32 -20.11
CA ALA A 64 -6.36 -2.47 -19.04
C ALA A 64 -5.52 -1.34 -19.65
N TYR A 65 -5.76 -0.10 -19.20
CA TYR A 65 -5.04 1.04 -19.73
C TYR A 65 -3.54 0.84 -19.54
N PRO A 66 -2.70 1.17 -20.54
CA PRO A 66 -1.26 1.02 -20.40
C PRO A 66 -0.77 1.79 -19.16
N PHE A 67 0.13 1.19 -18.38
CA PHE A 67 0.72 1.78 -17.18
C PHE A 67 1.23 3.23 -17.38
N SER A 68 1.64 3.58 -18.60
CA SER A 68 2.03 4.95 -18.97
C SER A 68 0.92 5.99 -18.77
N GLU A 69 -0.36 5.62 -18.89
CA GLU A 69 -1.51 6.50 -18.70
C GLU A 69 -1.88 6.69 -17.21
N GLU A 70 -1.54 5.71 -16.35
CA GLU A 70 -1.73 5.80 -14.89
C GLU A 70 -0.62 6.61 -14.19
N LYS A 71 0.57 6.68 -14.80
CA LYS A 71 1.73 7.34 -14.21
C LYS A 71 1.46 8.81 -13.86
N ASP A 72 0.82 9.55 -14.77
CA ASP A 72 0.50 10.97 -14.55
C ASP A 72 -0.48 11.17 -13.39
N LEU A 73 -1.37 10.20 -13.16
CA LEU A 73 -2.30 10.19 -12.05
C LEU A 73 -1.56 10.03 -10.72
N HIS A 74 -0.65 9.06 -10.63
CA HIS A 74 0.07 8.79 -9.39
C HIS A 74 1.06 9.90 -9.01
N VAL A 75 1.72 10.52 -9.99
CA VAL A 75 2.72 11.57 -9.75
C VAL A 75 2.06 12.89 -9.34
N ASN A 76 0.95 13.30 -9.98
CA ASN A 76 0.40 14.64 -9.80
C ASN A 76 -0.80 14.74 -8.85
N VAL A 77 -1.50 13.64 -8.54
CA VAL A 77 -2.71 13.69 -7.69
C VAL A 77 -2.41 14.18 -6.27
N GLY A 78 -1.26 13.83 -5.69
CA GLY A 78 -0.86 14.33 -4.38
C GLY A 78 -0.73 15.86 -4.35
N ARG A 79 -0.07 16.43 -5.38
CA ARG A 79 0.07 17.89 -5.56
C ARG A 79 -1.29 18.56 -5.74
N LEU A 80 -2.16 17.97 -6.57
CA LEU A 80 -3.51 18.47 -6.82
C LEU A 80 -4.37 18.50 -5.55
N ILE A 81 -4.37 17.42 -4.76
CA ILE A 81 -5.17 17.37 -3.53
C ILE A 81 -4.71 18.45 -2.55
N ASN A 82 -3.40 18.59 -2.34
CA ASN A 82 -2.86 19.61 -1.45
C ASN A 82 -3.26 21.02 -1.91
N PHE A 83 -3.14 21.29 -3.22
CA PHE A 83 -3.58 22.55 -3.82
C PHE A 83 -5.09 22.80 -3.59
N LEU A 84 -5.95 21.83 -3.92
CA LEU A 84 -7.40 21.98 -3.79
C LEU A 84 -7.84 22.19 -2.34
N VAL A 85 -7.23 21.48 -1.39
CA VAL A 85 -7.51 21.64 0.04
C VAL A 85 -7.10 23.03 0.54
N ALA A 86 -5.97 23.56 0.06
CA ALA A 86 -5.47 24.88 0.42
C ALA A 86 -6.24 26.02 -0.27
N TRP A 87 -6.82 25.78 -1.46
CA TRP A 87 -7.46 26.80 -2.27
C TRP A 87 -8.63 27.49 -1.56
N ARG A 88 -8.73 28.82 -1.73
CA ARG A 88 -9.78 29.69 -1.21
C ARG A 88 -10.18 30.70 -2.29
N SER A 89 -11.40 31.21 -2.21
CA SER A 89 -11.93 32.19 -3.15
C SER A 89 -12.79 33.24 -2.47
N ASN A 90 -12.60 34.50 -2.89
CA ASN A 90 -13.37 35.66 -2.43
C ASN A 90 -14.58 35.97 -3.32
N LYS A 91 -14.86 35.16 -4.34
CA LYS A 91 -16.01 35.36 -5.24
C LYS A 91 -17.33 35.07 -4.51
N HIS A 92 -18.41 35.73 -4.93
CA HIS A 92 -19.70 35.64 -4.24
C HIS A 92 -20.71 34.73 -4.96
N ARG A 93 -20.41 34.29 -6.18
CA ARG A 93 -21.25 33.34 -6.94
C ARG A 93 -20.51 32.03 -7.17
N LEU A 94 -21.24 30.92 -7.17
CA LEU A 94 -20.63 29.60 -7.36
C LEU A 94 -19.91 29.51 -8.72
N PHE A 95 -20.52 29.97 -9.81
CA PHE A 95 -19.93 29.86 -11.16
C PHE A 95 -18.68 30.72 -11.32
N GLU A 96 -18.60 31.85 -10.61
CA GLU A 96 -17.37 32.64 -10.54
C GLU A 96 -16.26 31.87 -9.80
N LYS A 97 -16.60 31.18 -8.69
CA LYS A 97 -15.67 30.29 -7.97
C LYS A 97 -15.22 29.12 -8.84
N ILE A 98 -16.15 28.51 -9.59
CA ILE A 98 -15.86 27.40 -10.51
C ILE A 98 -14.86 27.86 -11.57
N LEU A 99 -15.12 28.99 -12.23
CA LEU A 99 -14.25 29.52 -13.28
C LEU A 99 -12.89 29.94 -12.73
N GLU A 100 -12.84 30.58 -11.56
CA GLU A 100 -11.60 30.96 -10.88
C GLU A 100 -10.76 29.73 -10.51
N LEU A 101 -11.38 28.71 -9.89
CA LEU A 101 -10.66 27.47 -9.58
C LEU A 101 -10.11 26.83 -10.87
N SER A 102 -10.91 26.80 -11.93
CA SER A 102 -10.47 26.22 -13.19
C SER A 102 -9.31 26.97 -13.82
N TYR A 103 -9.33 28.30 -13.74
CA TYR A 103 -8.22 29.14 -14.21
C TYR A 103 -6.93 28.89 -13.43
N VAL A 104 -6.98 28.93 -12.09
CA VAL A 104 -5.78 28.71 -11.25
C VAL A 104 -5.26 27.27 -11.41
N MET A 105 -6.14 26.30 -11.61
CA MET A 105 -5.70 24.93 -11.93
C MET A 105 -4.91 24.83 -13.25
N ALA A 106 -5.23 25.69 -14.23
CA ALA A 106 -4.47 25.76 -15.47
C ALA A 106 -3.12 26.45 -15.28
N GLU A 107 -3.05 27.50 -14.45
CA GLU A 107 -1.79 28.18 -14.09
C GLU A 107 -0.83 27.23 -13.36
N GLU A 108 -1.35 26.40 -12.46
CA GLU A 108 -0.59 25.39 -11.72
C GLU A 108 -0.28 24.12 -12.55
N GLY A 109 -0.67 24.10 -13.83
CA GLY A 109 -0.36 23.03 -14.77
C GLY A 109 -1.05 21.70 -14.48
N PHE A 110 -2.21 21.70 -13.80
CA PHE A 110 -3.01 20.48 -13.61
C PHE A 110 -3.82 20.12 -14.87
N TRP A 111 -4.15 21.12 -15.68
CA TRP A 111 -4.75 20.99 -17.00
C TRP A 111 -4.41 22.24 -17.82
N THR A 112 -5.00 22.41 -19.02
CA THR A 112 -4.62 23.51 -19.92
C THR A 112 -5.68 24.61 -19.99
N GLU A 113 -5.36 25.70 -20.70
CA GLU A 113 -6.31 26.78 -20.99
C GLU A 113 -7.57 26.26 -21.71
N LYS A 114 -7.47 25.17 -22.49
CA LYS A 114 -8.63 24.58 -23.17
C LYS A 114 -9.71 24.19 -22.16
N ASP A 115 -9.33 23.62 -21.02
CA ASP A 115 -10.28 23.16 -19.99
C ASP A 115 -10.98 24.34 -19.30
N VAL A 116 -10.30 25.49 -19.20
CA VAL A 116 -10.89 26.75 -18.71
C VAL A 116 -11.95 27.24 -19.69
N GLN A 117 -11.65 27.25 -21.00
CA GLN A 117 -12.60 27.64 -22.04
C GLN A 117 -13.81 26.70 -22.08
N PHE A 118 -13.58 25.38 -21.98
CA PHE A 118 -14.65 24.39 -21.87
C PHE A 118 -15.49 24.55 -20.61
N THR A 119 -14.86 24.84 -19.46
CA THR A 119 -15.58 25.16 -18.22
C THR A 119 -16.51 26.36 -18.44
N ALA A 120 -16.00 27.43 -19.03
CA ALA A 120 -16.79 28.64 -19.27
C ALA A 120 -18.00 28.34 -20.19
N ALA A 121 -17.79 27.61 -21.29
CA ALA A 121 -18.85 27.20 -22.20
C ALA A 121 -19.91 26.34 -21.49
N TRP A 122 -19.49 25.33 -20.73
CA TRP A 122 -20.39 24.48 -19.95
C TRP A 122 -21.26 25.26 -18.96
N LEU A 123 -20.67 26.21 -18.23
CA LEU A 123 -21.42 27.05 -17.30
C LEU A 123 -22.44 27.95 -18.02
N GLN A 124 -22.12 28.45 -19.22
CA GLN A 124 -23.07 29.21 -20.05
C GLN A 124 -24.23 28.33 -20.52
N ASP A 125 -23.96 27.11 -20.96
CA ASP A 125 -24.99 26.16 -21.38
C ASP A 125 -25.96 25.85 -20.22
N LEU A 126 -25.44 25.68 -19.00
CA LEU A 126 -26.27 25.50 -17.80
C LEU A 126 -27.20 26.69 -17.56
N LEU A 127 -26.71 27.92 -17.68
CA LEU A 127 -27.55 29.11 -17.57
C LEU A 127 -28.62 29.15 -18.66
N ALA A 128 -28.25 28.82 -19.90
CA ALA A 128 -29.14 28.83 -21.05
C ALA A 128 -30.30 27.84 -20.90
N VAL A 129 -30.06 26.66 -20.33
CA VAL A 129 -31.12 25.65 -20.05
C VAL A 129 -31.91 25.92 -18.75
N GLY A 130 -31.65 27.06 -18.09
CA GLY A 130 -32.39 27.49 -16.90
C GLY A 130 -31.94 26.81 -15.60
N TYR A 131 -30.74 26.21 -15.57
CA TYR A 131 -30.17 25.62 -14.37
C TYR A 131 -30.02 26.66 -13.25
N GLN A 132 -30.61 26.37 -12.09
CA GLN A 132 -30.56 27.27 -10.94
C GLN A 132 -29.27 27.01 -10.15
N GLN A 133 -28.42 28.03 -10.09
CA GLN A 133 -27.18 27.97 -9.32
C GLN A 133 -27.48 27.71 -7.83
N PRO A 134 -26.86 26.70 -7.21
CA PRO A 134 -27.00 26.46 -5.78
C PRO A 134 -26.51 27.65 -4.96
N ARG A 135 -27.15 27.90 -3.82
CA ARG A 135 -26.71 28.93 -2.89
C ARG A 135 -25.42 28.50 -2.22
N LEU A 136 -24.48 29.43 -2.14
CA LEU A 136 -23.27 29.23 -1.34
C LEU A 136 -23.65 29.08 0.12
N MET A 137 -23.00 28.13 0.79
CA MET A 137 -23.13 27.93 2.23
C MET A 137 -21.89 28.53 2.88
N SER A 138 -22.07 29.39 3.89
CA SER A 138 -20.94 29.91 4.67
C SER A 138 -20.44 28.82 5.61
N LEU A 139 -19.76 27.81 5.07
CA LEU A 139 -18.98 26.91 5.90
C LEU A 139 -17.70 27.63 6.30
N GLU A 140 -17.50 27.79 7.61
CA GLU A 140 -16.19 28.12 8.18
C GLU A 140 -15.26 26.91 7.94
N LEU A 141 -14.62 26.88 6.76
CA LEU A 141 -13.70 25.80 6.33
C LEU A 141 -12.53 25.59 7.30
N ASP A 142 -12.21 26.61 8.12
CA ASP A 142 -11.07 26.63 9.04
C ASP A 142 -11.44 26.29 10.49
N ARG A 143 -12.73 26.04 10.82
CA ARG A 143 -13.06 25.46 12.13
C ARG A 143 -12.69 23.97 12.13
N PRO A 144 -12.03 23.46 13.19
CA PRO A 144 -11.90 22.03 13.37
C PRO A 144 -13.30 21.43 13.35
N ARG A 145 -13.58 20.56 12.38
CA ARG A 145 -14.82 19.78 12.36
C ARG A 145 -14.91 19.09 13.72
N ALA A 146 -16.07 19.20 14.38
CA ALA A 146 -16.32 18.41 15.57
C ALA A 146 -15.98 16.94 15.25
N ASN A 147 -15.24 16.28 16.15
CA ASN A 147 -14.94 14.85 16.01
C ASN A 147 -16.26 14.13 15.72
N ILE A 148 -16.41 13.61 14.51
CA ILE A 148 -17.59 12.84 14.10
C ILE A 148 -17.64 11.63 15.02
N GLY A 149 -18.47 11.70 16.06
CA GLY A 149 -18.75 10.56 16.92
C GLY A 149 -19.42 9.48 16.10
N HIS A 150 -19.30 8.22 16.52
CA HIS A 150 -19.98 7.09 15.86
C HIS A 150 -21.49 7.32 15.64
N GLY A 151 -22.13 8.21 16.42
CA GLY A 151 -23.55 8.58 16.29
C GLY A 151 -23.90 9.69 15.29
N ASP A 152 -22.93 10.45 14.75
CA ASP A 152 -23.18 11.50 13.75
C ASP A 152 -23.18 10.97 12.31
N ARG A 153 -22.86 9.69 12.13
CA ARG A 153 -23.06 8.98 10.87
C ARG A 153 -24.55 8.78 10.66
N LYS A 154 -25.21 9.70 9.96
CA LYS A 154 -26.51 9.41 9.35
C LYS A 154 -26.29 8.30 8.34
N GLU A 155 -26.71 7.10 8.70
CA GLU A 155 -26.76 5.96 7.81
C GLU A 155 -27.85 6.26 6.76
N PHE A 156 -27.42 6.68 5.58
CA PHE A 156 -28.31 6.74 4.43
C PHE A 156 -28.46 5.30 3.93
N VAL A 157 -29.62 4.72 4.21
CA VAL A 157 -30.03 3.44 3.62
C VAL A 157 -30.89 3.78 2.41
N PRO A 158 -30.32 3.90 1.19
CA PRO A 158 -31.13 4.11 0.01
C PRO A 158 -32.07 2.92 -0.15
N GLN A 159 -33.33 3.20 -0.47
CA GLN A 159 -34.22 2.15 -0.94
C GLN A 159 -33.59 1.53 -2.19
N LYS A 160 -33.38 0.22 -2.16
CA LYS A 160 -32.90 -0.55 -3.30
C LYS A 160 -33.99 -0.51 -4.37
N LEU A 161 -33.84 0.38 -5.35
CA LEU A 161 -34.69 0.38 -6.52
C LEU A 161 -34.18 -0.72 -7.47
N PRO A 162 -35.06 -1.56 -8.03
CA PRO A 162 -34.65 -2.56 -9.01
C PRO A 162 -33.96 -1.86 -10.19
N SER A 163 -32.88 -2.47 -10.71
CA SER A 163 -32.20 -1.97 -11.91
C SER A 163 -33.20 -1.85 -13.05
N VAL A 164 -33.30 -0.65 -13.63
CA VAL A 164 -34.18 -0.36 -14.78
C VAL A 164 -33.49 -0.70 -16.12
N HIS A 165 -32.22 -1.09 -16.08
CA HIS A 165 -31.43 -1.39 -17.28
C HIS A 165 -31.55 -2.87 -17.63
N LEU A 166 -32.16 -3.15 -18.80
CA LEU A 166 -32.17 -4.47 -19.42
C LEU A 166 -30.72 -4.91 -19.73
N GLY A 167 -30.29 -6.06 -19.19
CA GLY A 167 -28.96 -6.64 -19.45
C GLY A 167 -27.93 -6.50 -18.33
N VAL A 168 -28.28 -5.89 -17.20
CA VAL A 168 -27.43 -5.87 -16.00
C VAL A 168 -27.83 -7.02 -15.08
N GLU A 169 -26.98 -8.05 -14.98
CA GLU A 169 -27.17 -9.14 -14.01
C GLU A 169 -26.68 -8.69 -12.62
N GLU A 170 -27.56 -8.73 -11.60
CA GLU A 170 -27.15 -8.62 -10.20
C GLU A 170 -26.48 -9.93 -9.77
N ILE A 171 -25.16 -9.93 -9.60
CA ILE A 171 -24.40 -11.14 -9.20
C ILE A 171 -24.02 -11.05 -7.72
N GLY A 172 -24.53 -11.98 -6.90
CA GLY A 172 -24.24 -12.07 -5.47
C GLY A 172 -22.78 -12.44 -5.10
N VAL A 173 -21.96 -12.87 -6.06
CA VAL A 173 -20.55 -13.25 -5.89
C VAL A 173 -19.67 -12.04 -5.55
N VAL A 174 -19.97 -10.87 -6.12
CA VAL A 174 -19.26 -9.60 -5.86
C VAL A 174 -19.32 -9.23 -4.36
N ASN A 175 -20.40 -9.59 -3.66
CA ASN A 175 -20.49 -9.36 -2.21
C ASN A 175 -19.48 -10.20 -1.41
N TYR A 176 -19.17 -11.42 -1.85
CA TYR A 176 -18.22 -12.29 -1.13
C TYR A 176 -16.78 -11.85 -1.36
N GLU A 177 -16.41 -11.52 -2.60
CA GLU A 177 -15.07 -11.05 -2.96
C GLU A 177 -14.76 -9.69 -2.32
N ILE A 178 -15.69 -8.74 -2.40
CA ILE A 178 -15.57 -7.46 -1.70
C ILE A 178 -15.60 -7.68 -0.18
N GLY A 179 -16.40 -8.64 0.31
CA GLY A 179 -16.38 -9.06 1.71
C GLY A 179 -15.01 -9.53 2.17
N ASN A 180 -14.31 -10.32 1.35
CA ASN A 180 -12.94 -10.77 1.62
C ASN A 180 -11.95 -9.61 1.60
N LEU A 181 -12.04 -8.72 0.62
CA LEU A 181 -11.19 -7.52 0.56
C LEU A 181 -11.38 -6.63 1.79
N ILE A 182 -12.62 -6.40 2.22
CA ILE A 182 -12.94 -5.67 3.45
C ILE A 182 -12.36 -6.40 4.66
N ARG A 183 -12.46 -7.73 4.72
CA ARG A 183 -11.92 -8.54 5.81
C ARG A 183 -10.38 -8.45 5.87
N TRP A 184 -9.69 -8.54 4.74
CA TRP A 184 -8.24 -8.39 4.67
C TRP A 184 -7.80 -6.98 5.06
N ARG A 185 -8.45 -5.93 4.53
CA ARG A 185 -8.18 -4.53 4.92
C ARG A 185 -8.46 -4.28 6.40
N LYS A 186 -9.50 -4.89 6.97
CA LYS A 186 -9.78 -4.78 8.41
C LYS A 186 -8.69 -5.47 9.26
N ASN A 187 -8.13 -6.58 8.78
CA ASN A 187 -7.13 -7.36 9.51
C ASN A 187 -5.70 -6.82 9.38
N PHE A 188 -5.34 -6.28 8.21
CA PHE A 188 -3.98 -5.86 7.87
C PHE A 188 -3.83 -4.35 7.64
N GLY A 189 -4.94 -3.61 7.60
CA GLY A 189 -4.91 -2.17 7.33
C GLY A 189 -4.12 -1.35 8.35
N ASN A 190 -3.91 -1.87 9.57
CA ASN A 190 -3.08 -1.24 10.60
C ASN A 190 -1.68 -1.89 10.74
N VAL A 191 -1.33 -2.83 9.86
CA VAL A 191 0.03 -3.33 9.71
C VAL A 191 0.75 -2.49 8.67
N VAL A 192 1.98 -2.09 8.97
CA VAL A 192 2.85 -1.37 8.02
C VAL A 192 3.67 -2.39 7.25
N LEU A 193 3.51 -2.43 5.93
CA LEU A 193 4.36 -3.22 5.05
C LEU A 193 5.59 -2.40 4.65
N ILE A 194 6.78 -2.95 4.87
CA ILE A 194 8.07 -2.37 4.47
C ILE A 194 8.65 -3.29 3.42
N MET A 195 8.74 -2.82 2.18
CA MET A 195 9.19 -3.61 1.05
C MET A 195 10.53 -3.11 0.54
N PHE A 196 11.50 -4.01 0.39
CA PHE A 196 12.80 -3.71 -0.22
C PHE A 196 12.85 -4.16 -1.67
N CYS A 197 13.08 -3.23 -2.59
CA CYS A 197 13.22 -3.46 -4.02
C CYS A 197 14.69 -3.48 -4.43
N ASN A 198 15.16 -4.63 -4.88
CA ASN A 198 16.46 -4.78 -5.54
C ASN A 198 16.40 -4.43 -7.04
N GLY A 199 15.22 -4.56 -7.66
CA GLY A 199 14.97 -4.23 -9.06
C GLY A 199 14.89 -2.74 -9.38
N PRO A 200 14.69 -2.37 -10.66
CA PRO A 200 14.58 -0.98 -11.09
C PRO A 200 13.38 -0.27 -10.44
N VAL A 201 13.67 0.85 -9.76
CA VAL A 201 12.72 1.59 -8.90
C VAL A 201 11.51 2.11 -9.67
N GLU A 202 11.70 2.56 -10.91
CA GLU A 202 10.68 3.27 -11.67
C GLU A 202 9.42 2.46 -12.00
N ARG A 203 9.51 1.13 -11.97
CA ARG A 203 8.43 0.23 -12.42
C ARG A 203 8.02 -0.75 -11.31
N THR A 204 8.97 -1.59 -10.89
CA THR A 204 8.73 -2.67 -9.94
C THR A 204 8.21 -2.16 -8.60
N ALA A 205 8.70 -1.01 -8.12
CA ALA A 205 8.25 -0.46 -6.85
C ALA A 205 6.77 0.02 -6.89
N LEU A 206 6.31 0.55 -8.02
CA LEU A 206 4.91 1.00 -8.14
C LEU A 206 3.96 -0.19 -8.24
N GLU A 207 4.31 -1.19 -9.05
CA GLU A 207 3.55 -2.44 -9.21
C GLU A 207 3.32 -3.14 -7.86
N TRP A 208 4.39 -3.34 -7.07
CA TRP A 208 4.28 -3.92 -5.75
C TRP A 208 3.46 -3.09 -4.77
N ARG A 209 3.62 -1.75 -4.83
CA ARG A 209 2.83 -0.84 -3.99
C ARG A 209 1.35 -0.91 -4.34
N LEU A 210 1.00 -1.00 -5.62
CA LEU A 210 -0.39 -1.11 -6.07
C LEU A 210 -1.00 -2.45 -5.62
N LEU A 211 -0.27 -3.56 -5.77
CA LEU A 211 -0.73 -4.88 -5.32
C LEU A 211 -1.00 -4.90 -3.81
N TYR A 212 -0.01 -4.57 -2.99
CA TYR A 212 -0.14 -4.70 -1.55
C TYR A 212 -0.87 -3.51 -0.90
N GLY A 213 -0.89 -2.34 -1.54
CA GLY A 213 -1.67 -1.17 -1.12
C GLY A 213 -3.19 -1.40 -1.17
N ARG A 214 -3.65 -2.45 -1.86
CA ARG A 214 -5.04 -2.92 -1.79
C ARG A 214 -5.40 -3.48 -0.41
N ILE A 215 -4.41 -3.93 0.37
CA ILE A 215 -4.61 -4.64 1.63
C ILE A 215 -4.05 -3.84 2.81
N PHE A 216 -2.79 -3.43 2.70
CA PHE A 216 -2.09 -2.64 3.71
C PHE A 216 -2.33 -1.15 3.44
N LYS A 217 -2.82 -0.42 4.44
CA LYS A 217 -3.02 1.04 4.30
C LYS A 217 -1.71 1.79 4.08
N THR A 218 -0.61 1.24 4.59
CA THR A 218 0.71 1.84 4.52
C THR A 218 1.71 0.83 3.99
N VAL A 219 2.27 1.14 2.82
CA VAL A 219 3.34 0.38 2.16
C VAL A 219 4.52 1.32 1.94
N ILE A 220 5.63 1.03 2.61
CA ILE A 220 6.89 1.76 2.51
C ILE A 220 7.77 1.03 1.50
N MET A 221 8.27 1.76 0.50
CA MET A 221 9.17 1.20 -0.50
C MET A 221 10.59 1.66 -0.21
N LEU A 222 11.52 0.71 -0.12
CA LEU A 222 12.95 0.92 0.02
C LEU A 222 13.67 0.42 -1.21
N SER A 223 14.74 1.08 -1.63
CA SER A 223 15.63 0.61 -2.68
C SER A 223 17.01 1.22 -2.52
N ARG A 224 17.98 0.78 -3.34
CA ARG A 224 19.32 1.38 -3.35
C ARG A 224 19.35 2.83 -3.82
N GLU A 225 18.36 3.25 -4.59
CA GLU A 225 18.30 4.59 -5.20
C GLU A 225 17.02 5.31 -4.77
N LYS A 226 17.18 6.48 -4.14
CA LYS A 226 16.05 7.31 -3.76
C LYS A 226 15.27 7.78 -4.99
N ASN A 227 13.94 7.68 -4.93
CA ASN A 227 13.07 8.29 -5.93
C ASN A 227 11.92 9.04 -5.23
N VAL A 228 12.00 10.37 -5.21
CA VAL A 228 11.04 11.23 -4.50
C VAL A 228 9.67 11.19 -5.16
N ASP A 229 9.62 11.21 -6.49
CA ASP A 229 8.36 11.23 -7.26
C ASP A 229 7.55 9.95 -7.05
N LEU A 230 8.25 8.82 -6.88
CA LEU A 230 7.65 7.54 -6.59
C LEU A 230 7.63 7.22 -5.08
N ALA A 231 7.93 8.16 -4.20
CA ALA A 231 7.94 7.96 -2.75
C ALA A 231 8.74 6.71 -2.30
N VAL A 232 9.91 6.49 -2.90
CA VAL A 232 10.83 5.40 -2.57
C VAL A 232 12.00 5.95 -1.75
N GLU A 233 12.20 5.39 -0.56
CA GLU A 233 13.28 5.77 0.35
C GLU A 233 14.55 4.96 0.06
N GLU A 234 15.70 5.58 0.31
CA GLU A 234 17.00 4.96 0.09
C GLU A 234 17.36 4.01 1.24
N GLY A 235 17.86 2.83 0.91
CA GLY A 235 18.37 1.86 1.87
C GLY A 235 19.28 0.83 1.21
N GLN A 236 20.24 0.34 1.97
CA GLN A 236 21.10 -0.78 1.56
C GLN A 236 20.61 -2.06 2.23
N LEU A 237 20.32 -3.11 1.43
CA LEU A 237 19.77 -4.38 1.94
C LEU A 237 20.64 -4.97 3.05
N ASP A 238 21.96 -4.95 2.87
CA ASP A 238 22.95 -5.48 3.81
C ASP A 238 22.85 -4.86 5.22
N TYR A 239 22.26 -3.66 5.34
CA TYR A 239 22.10 -2.94 6.61
C TYR A 239 20.67 -2.42 6.82
N VAL A 240 19.68 -2.94 6.10
CA VAL A 240 18.31 -2.41 6.11
C VAL A 240 17.69 -2.40 7.51
N TYR A 241 18.10 -3.34 8.36
CA TYR A 241 17.66 -3.44 9.76
C TYR A 241 17.97 -2.17 10.58
N ARG A 242 18.99 -1.39 10.20
CA ARG A 242 19.35 -0.12 10.84
C ARG A 242 18.34 0.99 10.55
N TYR A 243 17.64 0.90 9.43
CA TYR A 243 16.64 1.89 9.02
C TYR A 243 15.25 1.56 9.57
N LEU A 244 14.96 0.29 9.88
CA LEU A 244 13.65 -0.14 10.41
C LEU A 244 13.18 0.64 11.65
N PRO A 245 14.03 0.96 12.66
CA PRO A 245 13.65 1.82 13.79
C PRO A 245 13.02 3.15 13.40
N THR A 246 13.48 3.77 12.29
CA THR A 246 12.94 5.06 11.84
C THR A 246 11.48 4.93 11.42
N PHE A 247 11.11 3.83 10.76
CA PHE A 247 9.74 3.52 10.39
C PHE A 247 8.91 3.10 11.59
N PHE A 248 9.49 2.33 12.51
CA PHE A 248 8.82 1.92 13.73
C PHE A 248 8.38 3.11 14.59
N ASN A 249 9.23 4.14 14.66
CA ASN A 249 8.94 5.38 15.38
C ASN A 249 7.99 6.30 14.60
N ARG A 250 8.03 6.28 13.26
CA ARG A 250 7.13 7.08 12.41
C ARG A 250 5.67 6.63 12.52
N TYR A 251 5.42 5.33 12.67
CA TYR A 251 4.08 4.75 12.68
C TYR A 251 3.73 4.16 14.05
N THR A 252 3.54 5.04 15.04
CA THR A 252 3.29 4.63 16.44
C THR A 252 1.97 3.91 16.67
N SER A 253 0.97 4.15 15.82
CA SER A 253 -0.35 3.51 15.90
C SER A 253 -0.43 2.13 15.22
N ALA A 254 0.64 1.69 14.56
CA ALA A 254 0.64 0.42 13.83
C ALA A 254 0.60 -0.78 14.79
N GLU A 255 -0.15 -1.83 14.42
CA GLU A 255 -0.20 -3.10 15.16
C GLU A 255 1.11 -3.89 15.06
N GLY A 256 1.84 -3.71 13.96
CA GLY A 256 3.16 -4.29 13.74
C GLY A 256 3.67 -3.98 12.34
N PHE A 257 4.83 -4.53 12.03
CA PHE A 257 5.61 -4.23 10.84
C PHE A 257 5.97 -5.50 10.10
N LEU A 258 5.57 -5.61 8.85
CA LEU A 258 5.90 -6.73 7.96
C LEU A 258 7.00 -6.27 7.00
N PHE A 259 8.14 -6.93 7.03
CA PHE A 259 9.22 -6.73 6.05
C PHE A 259 9.09 -7.76 4.92
N LEU A 260 9.35 -7.34 3.69
CA LEU A 260 9.28 -8.18 2.50
C LEU A 260 10.31 -7.76 1.45
N GLN A 261 10.99 -8.71 0.81
CA GLN A 261 11.85 -8.46 -0.36
C GLN A 261 11.08 -8.65 -1.67
N ASP A 262 11.49 -7.96 -2.74
CA ASP A 262 10.83 -7.95 -4.05
C ASP A 262 10.94 -9.24 -4.87
N ASP A 263 11.75 -10.19 -4.40
CA ASP A 263 11.81 -11.55 -4.92
C ASP A 263 10.91 -12.53 -4.14
N THR A 264 10.01 -12.02 -3.28
CA THR A 264 9.18 -12.84 -2.41
C THR A 264 7.71 -12.45 -2.52
N VAL A 265 6.87 -13.40 -2.90
CA VAL A 265 5.43 -13.18 -3.03
C VAL A 265 4.74 -13.52 -1.72
N LEU A 266 3.90 -12.60 -1.25
CA LEU A 266 3.10 -12.75 -0.03
C LEU A 266 1.63 -13.01 -0.38
N ASN A 267 1.16 -14.21 -0.07
CA ASN A 267 -0.24 -14.57 -0.21
C ASN A 267 -1.01 -14.15 1.05
N TYR A 268 -1.31 -12.86 1.14
CA TYR A 268 -1.90 -12.24 2.34
C TYR A 268 -3.22 -12.89 2.82
N TRP A 269 -3.98 -13.54 1.93
CA TRP A 269 -5.20 -14.27 2.29
C TRP A 269 -4.91 -15.46 3.22
N HIS A 270 -3.72 -16.05 3.12
CA HIS A 270 -3.30 -17.17 3.95
C HIS A 270 -2.75 -16.75 5.33
N LEU A 271 -2.58 -15.44 5.55
CA LEU A 271 -2.07 -14.88 6.81
C LEU A 271 -3.21 -14.50 7.78
N LEU A 272 -4.48 -14.64 7.37
CA LEU A 272 -5.64 -14.24 8.19
C LEU A 272 -5.71 -14.94 9.55
N HIS A 273 -5.15 -16.14 9.65
CA HIS A 273 -5.13 -16.96 10.87
C HIS A 273 -3.87 -16.77 11.71
N ALA A 274 -2.90 -15.98 11.22
CA ALA A 274 -1.64 -15.75 11.93
C ALA A 274 -1.86 -14.87 13.17
N ASP A 275 -1.22 -15.25 14.28
CA ASP A 275 -1.28 -14.52 15.53
C ASP A 275 -0.39 -13.27 15.46
N LYS A 276 -1.00 -12.10 15.25
CA LYS A 276 -0.29 -10.80 15.18
C LYS A 276 0.38 -10.39 16.52
N SER A 277 0.18 -11.15 17.60
CA SER A 277 0.93 -10.96 18.85
C SER A 277 2.26 -11.72 18.89
N LYS A 278 2.62 -12.43 17.82
CA LYS A 278 3.84 -13.24 17.76
C LYS A 278 4.73 -12.83 16.59
N LEU A 279 6.02 -13.09 16.71
CA LEU A 279 6.97 -12.95 15.61
C LEU A 279 6.62 -13.95 14.50
N TRP A 280 6.61 -13.51 13.25
CA TRP A 280 6.42 -14.39 12.09
C TRP A 280 7.71 -14.41 11.29
N ILE A 281 8.36 -15.55 11.23
CA ILE A 281 9.70 -15.69 10.66
C ILE A 281 9.83 -17.08 10.01
N THR A 282 10.79 -17.28 9.12
CA THR A 282 10.98 -18.51 8.33
C THR A 282 11.72 -19.65 9.06
N ASN A 283 11.66 -19.78 10.40
CA ASN A 283 12.64 -20.55 11.20
C ASN A 283 12.58 -22.07 11.01
N LYS A 284 11.50 -22.57 10.41
CA LYS A 284 11.38 -23.98 10.01
C LYS A 284 11.62 -24.21 8.52
N VAL A 285 11.92 -23.18 7.75
CA VAL A 285 12.27 -23.27 6.33
C VAL A 285 13.77 -23.46 6.21
N SER A 286 14.23 -24.71 6.18
CA SER A 286 15.66 -25.08 6.23
C SER A 286 16.51 -24.50 5.10
N GLN A 287 15.89 -24.11 3.99
CA GLN A 287 16.59 -23.48 2.87
C GLN A 287 16.78 -21.96 3.04
N SER A 288 15.88 -21.28 3.77
CA SER A 288 15.98 -19.85 4.12
C SER A 288 16.86 -19.67 5.35
N TRP A 289 16.70 -20.57 6.33
CA TRP A 289 17.37 -20.49 7.62
C TRP A 289 18.34 -21.66 7.82
N THR A 290 19.62 -21.33 7.82
CA THR A 290 20.71 -22.31 7.87
C THR A 290 21.64 -22.03 9.04
N THR A 291 22.30 -23.08 9.51
CA THR A 291 23.34 -22.99 10.53
C THR A 291 24.65 -23.42 9.90
N VAL A 292 25.64 -22.54 9.89
CA VAL A 292 26.93 -22.75 9.24
C VAL A 292 28.00 -22.92 10.31
N SER A 293 28.79 -23.99 10.22
CA SER A 293 29.96 -24.17 11.09
C SER A 293 30.98 -23.07 10.85
N VAL A 294 31.51 -22.44 11.90
CA VAL A 294 32.54 -21.39 11.76
C VAL A 294 33.91 -22.02 11.45
N ALA A 295 34.15 -23.26 11.89
CA ALA A 295 35.41 -23.96 11.65
C ALA A 295 35.51 -24.44 10.19
N GLY A 296 36.53 -23.96 9.46
CA GLY A 296 36.83 -24.40 8.09
C GLY A 296 36.04 -23.72 6.98
N ASN A 297 35.29 -22.66 7.28
CA ASN A 297 34.53 -21.86 6.30
C ASN A 297 35.25 -20.55 5.94
N SER A 298 34.67 -19.76 5.01
CA SER A 298 35.28 -18.51 4.54
C SER A 298 35.52 -17.49 5.66
N ASP A 299 36.53 -16.64 5.48
CA ASP A 299 36.89 -15.56 6.42
C ASP A 299 35.70 -14.66 6.80
N TRP A 300 34.72 -14.52 5.90
CA TRP A 300 33.52 -13.74 6.14
C TRP A 300 32.65 -14.30 7.28
N PHE A 301 32.39 -15.62 7.30
CA PHE A 301 31.58 -16.23 8.36
C PHE A 301 32.26 -16.15 9.73
N VAL A 302 33.59 -16.29 9.75
CA VAL A 302 34.39 -16.14 10.98
C VAL A 302 34.26 -14.73 11.54
N LYS A 303 34.46 -13.70 10.70
CA LYS A 303 34.31 -12.29 11.09
C LYS A 303 32.89 -11.99 11.60
N GLN A 304 31.86 -12.44 10.89
CA GLN A 304 30.46 -12.23 11.32
C GLN A 304 30.16 -12.91 12.67
N ALA A 305 30.63 -14.15 12.88
CA ALA A 305 30.45 -14.86 14.14
C ALA A 305 31.14 -14.16 15.32
N GLU A 306 32.34 -13.60 15.12
CA GLU A 306 33.03 -12.82 16.15
C GLU A 306 32.26 -11.55 16.52
N LEU A 307 31.73 -10.84 15.53
CA LEU A 307 30.90 -9.64 15.76
C LEU A 307 29.61 -9.99 16.52
N VAL A 308 28.93 -11.08 16.16
CA VAL A 308 27.74 -11.57 16.87
C VAL A 308 28.08 -11.89 18.33
N ARG A 309 29.16 -12.63 18.60
CA ARG A 309 29.58 -12.92 19.98
C ARG A 309 29.85 -11.65 20.78
N LYS A 310 30.47 -10.65 20.15
CA LYS A 310 30.72 -9.35 20.77
C LYS A 310 29.40 -8.68 21.18
N VAL A 311 28.43 -8.59 20.26
CA VAL A 311 27.11 -7.97 20.55
C VAL A 311 26.34 -8.78 21.60
N VAL A 312 26.30 -10.11 21.49
CA VAL A 312 25.61 -10.97 22.46
C VAL A 312 26.21 -10.81 23.86
N SER A 313 27.53 -10.61 23.99
CA SER A 313 28.16 -10.39 25.30
C SER A 313 27.76 -9.06 25.96
N THR A 314 27.34 -8.06 25.16
CA THR A 314 26.90 -6.75 25.65
C THR A 314 25.38 -6.63 25.81
N MET A 315 24.61 -7.65 25.41
CA MET A 315 23.16 -7.65 25.57
C MET A 315 22.74 -7.71 27.06
N PRO A 316 21.58 -7.14 27.44
CA PRO A 316 20.92 -7.42 28.71
C PRO A 316 20.75 -8.92 28.98
N ALA A 317 20.69 -9.29 30.26
CA ALA A 317 20.67 -10.70 30.69
C ALA A 317 19.53 -11.52 30.07
N HIS A 318 18.34 -10.95 29.91
CA HIS A 318 17.19 -11.66 29.34
C HIS A 318 17.42 -12.06 27.87
N PHE A 319 17.96 -11.15 27.04
CA PHE A 319 18.32 -11.45 25.65
C PHE A 319 19.46 -12.48 25.56
N GLN A 320 20.46 -12.40 26.45
CA GLN A 320 21.54 -13.38 26.46
C GLN A 320 21.05 -14.80 26.77
N VAL A 321 20.14 -14.94 27.73
CA VAL A 321 19.57 -16.25 28.11
C VAL A 321 18.78 -16.82 26.94
N ASN A 322 17.86 -16.04 26.37
CA ASN A 322 17.05 -16.47 25.22
C ASN A 322 17.92 -16.88 24.02
N TYR A 323 18.95 -16.08 23.70
CA TYR A 323 19.84 -16.37 22.59
C TYR A 323 20.64 -17.67 22.82
N LYS A 324 21.20 -17.86 24.03
CA LYS A 324 21.99 -19.05 24.37
C LYS A 324 21.13 -20.32 24.44
N GLU A 325 19.88 -20.23 24.87
CA GLU A 325 18.95 -21.37 24.85
C GLU A 325 18.53 -21.73 23.41
N SER A 326 18.41 -20.73 22.55
CA SER A 326 18.02 -20.92 21.14
C SER A 326 19.16 -21.43 20.26
N VAL A 327 20.40 -21.01 20.53
CA VAL A 327 21.60 -21.40 19.77
C VAL A 327 22.36 -22.50 20.52
N LYS A 328 22.20 -23.74 20.06
CA LYS A 328 22.77 -24.93 20.71
C LYS A 328 24.29 -25.07 20.53
N ASP A 329 24.87 -24.49 19.48
CA ASP A 329 26.30 -24.60 19.17
C ASP A 329 26.95 -23.22 19.03
N GLN A 330 27.87 -22.90 19.95
CA GLN A 330 28.62 -21.62 19.99
C GLN A 330 29.65 -21.49 18.87
N HIS A 331 29.98 -22.59 18.19
CA HIS A 331 30.87 -22.62 17.03
C HIS A 331 30.11 -22.55 15.70
N SER A 332 28.79 -22.31 15.75
CA SER A 332 27.95 -22.16 14.57
C SER A 332 27.40 -20.75 14.43
N LEU A 333 27.17 -20.31 13.20
CA LEU A 333 26.54 -19.06 12.86
C LEU A 333 25.20 -19.33 12.19
N THR A 334 24.12 -18.80 12.77
CA THR A 334 22.80 -18.85 12.15
C THR A 334 22.67 -17.75 11.10
N ILE A 335 22.25 -18.13 9.90
CA ILE A 335 22.09 -17.22 8.75
C ILE A 335 20.69 -17.39 8.19
N CYS A 336 20.03 -16.27 7.94
CA CYS A 336 18.72 -16.21 7.32
C CYS A 336 18.75 -15.19 6.18
N ASN A 337 18.30 -15.56 5.00
CA ASN A 337 18.16 -14.61 3.89
C ASN A 337 17.15 -13.48 4.18
N SER A 338 16.31 -13.65 5.21
CA SER A 338 15.44 -12.60 5.78
C SER A 338 14.49 -12.02 4.74
N GLU A 339 13.92 -12.89 3.92
CA GLU A 339 13.06 -12.53 2.80
C GLU A 339 11.73 -11.93 3.24
N VAL A 340 11.20 -12.44 4.35
CA VAL A 340 9.95 -12.00 4.94
C VAL A 340 9.98 -12.21 6.45
N PHE A 341 9.53 -11.21 7.20
CA PHE A 341 9.29 -11.34 8.64
C PHE A 341 8.31 -10.30 9.17
N TYR A 342 7.60 -10.63 10.24
CA TYR A 342 6.70 -9.71 10.95
C TYR A 342 7.16 -9.46 12.38
N VAL A 343 7.20 -8.18 12.76
CA VAL A 343 7.50 -7.70 14.11
C VAL A 343 6.24 -7.07 14.73
N PRO A 344 5.61 -7.71 15.73
CA PRO A 344 4.54 -7.10 16.51
C PRO A 344 4.97 -5.81 17.20
N ARG A 345 4.02 -4.88 17.41
CA ARG A 345 4.32 -3.58 18.05
C ARG A 345 4.97 -3.69 19.42
N HIS A 346 4.63 -4.69 20.23
CA HIS A 346 5.18 -4.82 21.58
C HIS A 346 6.65 -5.29 21.59
N PHE A 347 7.13 -5.92 20.51
CA PHE A 347 8.55 -6.29 20.35
C PHE A 347 9.40 -5.20 19.66
N VAL A 348 8.78 -4.10 19.23
CA VAL A 348 9.50 -2.98 18.61
C VAL A 348 10.57 -2.37 19.54
N PRO A 349 10.31 -2.10 20.84
CA PRO A 349 11.34 -1.58 21.72
C PRO A 349 12.56 -2.49 21.81
N ASP A 350 12.34 -3.79 22.01
CA ASP A 350 13.40 -4.80 22.08
C ASP A 350 14.22 -4.86 20.78
N PHE A 351 13.54 -4.80 19.63
CA PHE A 351 14.21 -4.74 18.33
C PHE A 351 15.10 -3.48 18.21
N ILE A 352 14.59 -2.32 18.61
CA ILE A 352 15.34 -1.06 18.57
C ILE A 352 16.58 -1.13 19.48
N ASP A 353 16.43 -1.66 20.69
CA ASP A 353 17.55 -1.82 21.63
C ASP A 353 18.65 -2.73 21.06
N LEU A 354 18.26 -3.83 20.41
CA LEU A 354 19.21 -4.73 19.76
C LEU A 354 19.90 -4.10 18.55
N VAL A 355 19.18 -3.31 17.74
CA VAL A 355 19.80 -2.53 16.66
C VAL A 355 20.82 -1.52 17.22
N ASN A 356 20.48 -0.84 18.32
CA ASN A 356 21.39 0.12 18.96
C ASN A 356 22.65 -0.56 19.52
N LEU A 357 22.55 -1.80 20.03
CA LEU A 357 23.70 -2.58 20.49
C LEU A 357 24.65 -2.99 19.38
N VAL A 358 24.13 -3.21 18.16
CA VAL A 358 24.99 -3.43 16.98
C VAL A 358 25.76 -2.16 16.64
N GLY A 359 25.11 -0.99 16.71
CA GLY A 359 25.71 0.30 16.42
C GLY A 359 26.39 0.33 15.04
N ASP A 360 27.65 0.72 15.01
CA ASP A 360 28.43 0.83 13.77
C ASP A 360 29.09 -0.50 13.33
N LEU A 361 28.89 -1.59 14.07
CA LEU A 361 29.49 -2.88 13.72
C LEU A 361 28.98 -3.41 12.38
N ASP A 362 29.90 -3.86 11.55
CA ASP A 362 29.67 -4.37 10.19
C ASP A 362 29.03 -5.78 10.19
N ILE A 363 27.82 -5.88 10.77
CA ILE A 363 27.01 -7.10 10.79
C ILE A 363 26.01 -7.03 9.65
N HIS A 364 26.07 -8.02 8.76
CA HIS A 364 25.19 -8.13 7.61
C HIS A 364 23.75 -8.45 8.04
N HIS A 365 22.75 -7.95 7.31
CA HIS A 365 21.33 -8.14 7.57
C HIS A 365 20.96 -9.62 7.81
N ASN A 366 21.45 -10.50 6.94
CA ASN A 366 21.23 -11.95 7.01
C ASN A 366 21.75 -12.62 8.30
N VAL A 367 22.57 -11.92 9.07
CA VAL A 367 23.12 -12.36 10.36
C VAL A 367 22.49 -11.58 11.51
N ALA A 368 22.28 -10.27 11.35
CA ALA A 368 21.67 -9.41 12.37
C ALA A 368 20.23 -9.81 12.69
N ILE A 369 19.39 -10.01 11.68
CA ILE A 369 17.97 -10.36 11.85
C ILE A 369 17.77 -11.67 12.64
N PRO A 370 18.39 -12.81 12.27
CA PRO A 370 18.24 -14.02 13.07
C PRO A 370 18.82 -13.87 14.47
N MET A 371 19.91 -13.11 14.64
CA MET A 371 20.43 -12.80 15.98
C MET A 371 19.39 -12.06 16.83
N PHE A 372 18.70 -11.06 16.26
CA PHE A 372 17.69 -10.30 16.97
C PHE A 372 16.51 -11.18 17.39
N PHE A 373 15.92 -11.95 16.47
CA PHE A 373 14.74 -12.74 16.79
C PHE A 373 15.02 -13.85 17.80
N LEU A 374 16.18 -14.51 17.72
CA LEU A 374 16.58 -15.53 18.70
C LEU A 374 16.94 -14.93 20.07
N ALA A 375 17.25 -13.64 20.13
CA ALA A 375 17.47 -12.93 21.39
C ALA A 375 16.14 -12.43 22.00
N ILE A 376 15.22 -11.93 21.18
CA ILE A 376 13.93 -11.38 21.64
C ILE A 376 13.08 -12.45 22.32
N ASP A 377 12.88 -13.60 21.68
CA ASP A 377 11.98 -14.63 22.20
C ASP A 377 12.37 -16.04 21.70
N SER A 378 11.81 -17.07 22.35
CA SER A 378 12.10 -18.47 22.06
C SER A 378 11.44 -18.93 20.75
N PRO A 379 12.11 -19.78 19.93
CA PRO A 379 11.53 -20.39 18.74
C PRO A 379 10.21 -21.16 18.90
N GLN A 380 9.82 -21.49 20.13
CA GLN A 380 8.55 -22.15 20.44
C GLN A 380 7.37 -21.16 20.51
N ASN A 381 7.65 -19.88 20.74
CA ASN A 381 6.66 -18.82 20.89
C ASN A 381 6.35 -18.10 19.57
N PHE A 382 7.12 -18.35 18.51
CA PHE A 382 6.89 -17.77 17.19
C PHE A 382 5.63 -18.37 16.54
N ASP A 383 4.97 -17.58 15.70
CA ASP A 383 3.85 -18.09 14.91
C ASP A 383 4.38 -18.96 13.77
N PRO A 384 3.79 -20.15 13.52
CA PRO A 384 4.24 -21.04 12.48
C PRO A 384 3.82 -20.62 11.06
N VAL A 385 3.18 -19.46 10.87
CA VAL A 385 2.57 -19.05 9.59
C VAL A 385 3.51 -19.21 8.41
N PHE A 386 4.80 -18.86 8.50
CA PHE A 386 5.74 -18.97 7.38
C PHE A 386 6.44 -20.33 7.26
N ASN A 387 6.16 -21.30 8.14
CA ASN A 387 6.80 -22.62 8.10
C ASN A 387 6.45 -23.42 6.83
N THR A 388 5.30 -23.14 6.22
CA THR A 388 4.81 -23.79 4.99
C THR A 388 5.13 -22.99 3.73
N MET A 389 5.94 -21.93 3.84
CA MET A 389 6.43 -21.15 2.70
C MET A 389 7.09 -22.06 1.67
N ARG A 390 6.77 -21.84 0.38
CA ARG A 390 7.47 -22.53 -0.71
C ARG A 390 8.80 -21.85 -0.98
N TYR A 391 9.88 -22.64 -0.91
CA TYR A 391 11.25 -22.13 -1.03
C TYR A 391 12.09 -22.92 -2.03
N LYS A 392 12.88 -22.23 -2.88
CA LYS A 392 13.92 -22.83 -3.73
C LYS A 392 15.18 -21.96 -3.82
N GLN A 393 16.37 -22.48 -3.55
CA GLN A 393 17.59 -21.66 -3.57
C GLN A 393 17.98 -21.06 -4.94
N LYS A 394 17.65 -21.71 -6.07
CA LYS A 394 18.00 -21.24 -7.43
C LYS A 394 17.02 -21.72 -8.51
N PRO A 395 15.91 -21.03 -8.79
CA PRO A 395 15.19 -21.23 -10.04
C PRO A 395 15.89 -20.50 -11.20
N GLN A 396 16.03 -21.16 -12.35
CA GLN A 396 16.56 -20.54 -13.58
C GLN A 396 15.57 -19.56 -14.22
N SER A 397 14.27 -19.69 -13.92
CA SER A 397 13.18 -18.79 -14.32
C SER A 397 11.96 -19.01 -13.43
N ASN A 398 11.07 -18.01 -13.33
CA ASN A 398 9.78 -18.18 -12.65
C ASN A 398 8.93 -19.19 -13.43
N SER A 399 8.75 -20.38 -12.86
CA SER A 399 7.82 -21.37 -13.41
C SER A 399 6.47 -21.20 -12.72
N THR A 400 5.40 -21.05 -13.50
CA THR A 400 4.02 -21.04 -12.98
C THR A 400 3.68 -22.29 -12.17
N SER A 401 4.32 -23.43 -12.46
CA SER A 401 4.19 -24.67 -11.67
C SER A 401 4.75 -24.59 -10.25
N PHE A 402 5.65 -23.64 -9.98
CA PHE A 402 6.25 -23.46 -8.67
C PHE A 402 5.36 -22.63 -7.73
N TYR A 403 4.60 -21.69 -8.29
CA TYR A 403 3.65 -20.89 -7.51
C TYR A 403 2.54 -21.77 -6.92
N SER A 404 2.04 -21.40 -5.74
CA SER A 404 0.86 -21.98 -5.13
C SER A 404 0.14 -20.92 -4.31
N ALA A 405 -1.18 -20.81 -4.47
CA ALA A 405 -2.01 -19.90 -3.68
C ALA A 405 -2.31 -20.45 -2.26
N GLU A 406 -1.96 -21.72 -1.98
CA GLU A 406 -2.26 -22.42 -0.74
C GLU A 406 -1.16 -22.28 0.32
N VAL A 407 -0.11 -21.52 0.04
CA VAL A 407 1.01 -21.27 0.96
C VAL A 407 1.07 -19.79 1.33
N PRO A 408 1.60 -19.44 2.51
CA PRO A 408 1.69 -18.06 3.01
C PRO A 408 2.58 -17.14 2.17
N ALA A 409 3.66 -17.71 1.61
CA ALA A 409 4.63 -16.99 0.82
C ALA A 409 5.38 -17.93 -0.13
N ILE A 410 5.96 -17.35 -1.18
CA ILE A 410 6.75 -18.06 -2.20
C ILE A 410 8.06 -17.29 -2.42
N HIS A 411 9.18 -18.00 -2.36
CA HIS A 411 10.50 -17.45 -2.70
C HIS A 411 11.37 -18.47 -3.45
N PRO A 412 12.20 -18.01 -4.40
CA PRO A 412 12.21 -16.68 -5.00
C PRO A 412 11.20 -16.60 -6.14
N TRP A 413 10.77 -15.39 -6.44
CA TRP A 413 9.94 -15.03 -7.57
C TRP A 413 10.33 -13.64 -8.09
N ASN A 414 11.16 -13.62 -9.13
CA ASN A 414 11.75 -12.36 -9.61
C ASN A 414 10.84 -11.70 -10.65
N VAL A 415 10.36 -10.49 -10.39
CA VAL A 415 9.60 -9.72 -11.37
C VAL A 415 10.52 -8.70 -12.03
N SER A 416 10.90 -8.97 -13.29
CA SER A 416 11.81 -8.10 -14.06
C SER A 416 11.11 -7.27 -15.13
N SER A 417 9.84 -7.56 -15.43
CA SER A 417 9.06 -6.87 -16.46
C SER A 417 7.58 -6.81 -16.10
N GLU A 418 6.86 -5.84 -16.69
CA GLU A 418 5.40 -5.70 -16.56
C GLU A 418 4.67 -6.98 -16.99
N GLN A 419 5.16 -7.66 -18.04
CA GLN A 419 4.62 -8.94 -18.48
C GLN A 419 4.78 -10.03 -17.42
N ASP A 420 5.88 -10.03 -16.66
CA ASP A 420 6.09 -11.00 -15.58
C ASP A 420 5.24 -10.67 -14.36
N PHE A 421 5.01 -9.38 -14.09
CA PHE A 421 4.07 -8.93 -13.07
C PHE A 421 2.65 -9.35 -13.42
N ILE A 422 2.18 -9.07 -14.64
CA ILE A 422 0.87 -9.50 -15.15
C ILE A 422 0.71 -11.02 -15.04
N LYS A 423 1.72 -11.82 -15.41
CA LYS A 423 1.69 -13.28 -15.22
C LYS A 423 1.54 -13.67 -13.76
N LEU A 424 2.26 -12.98 -12.85
CA LEU A 424 2.14 -13.19 -11.41
C LEU A 424 0.72 -12.86 -10.92
N ILE A 425 0.15 -11.73 -11.33
CA ILE A 425 -1.19 -11.32 -10.91
C ILE A 425 -2.24 -12.35 -11.36
N ARG A 426 -2.13 -12.87 -12.60
CA ARG A 426 -3.02 -13.92 -13.12
C ARG A 426 -2.97 -15.21 -12.30
N ILE A 427 -1.80 -15.63 -11.82
CA ILE A 427 -1.69 -16.83 -10.98
C ILE A 427 -2.09 -16.57 -9.53
N MET A 428 -1.84 -15.37 -9.01
CA MET A 428 -2.31 -14.94 -7.67
C MET A 428 -3.83 -14.83 -7.60
N ALA A 429 -4.51 -14.60 -8.73
CA ALA A 429 -5.97 -14.55 -8.79
C ALA A 429 -6.66 -15.85 -8.34
N ALA A 430 -5.95 -16.96 -8.27
CA ALA A 430 -6.46 -18.19 -7.64
C ALA A 430 -6.77 -18.01 -6.14
N GLY A 431 -6.12 -17.06 -5.46
CA GLY A 431 -6.35 -16.73 -4.05
C GLY A 431 -7.15 -15.43 -3.82
N ASP A 432 -6.96 -14.42 -4.67
CA ASP A 432 -7.79 -13.20 -4.72
C ASP A 432 -8.31 -12.97 -6.14
N PRO A 433 -9.54 -13.43 -6.48
CA PRO A 433 -10.12 -13.28 -7.81
C PRO A 433 -10.17 -11.82 -8.31
N LEU A 434 -10.28 -10.83 -7.41
CA LEU A 434 -10.30 -9.41 -7.77
C LEU A 434 -8.97 -8.91 -8.34
N LEU A 435 -7.89 -9.69 -8.24
CA LEU A 435 -6.63 -9.38 -8.90
C LEU A 435 -6.74 -9.40 -10.42
N MET A 436 -7.70 -10.14 -10.99
CA MET A 436 -7.94 -10.12 -12.44
C MET A 436 -8.41 -8.77 -12.97
N GLU A 437 -8.91 -7.87 -12.11
CA GLU A 437 -9.26 -6.49 -12.50
C GLU A 437 -8.02 -5.61 -12.73
N LEU A 438 -6.82 -6.05 -12.33
CA LEU A 438 -5.57 -5.31 -12.47
C LEU A 438 -4.80 -5.66 -13.75
N VAL A 439 -5.32 -6.54 -14.61
CA VAL A 439 -4.59 -7.19 -15.73
C VAL A 439 -5.33 -7.10 -17.06
#